data_AF-A0A1B8TRD2-F1
#
_entry.id   AF-A0A1B8TRD2-F1
#
_cell.length_a   1.000
_cell.length_b   1.000
_cell.length_c   1.000
_cell.angle_alpha   90.00
_cell.angle_beta   90.00
_cell.angle_gamma   90.00
#
_symmetry.space_group_name_H-M   'P 1'
#
loop_
_entity.id
_entity.type
_entity.pdbx_description
1 polymer ?
#
loop_
_entity_poly.entity_id
_entity_poly.type
_entity_poly.pdbx_seq_one_letter_code
_entity_poly.pdbx_strand_id
1 'polypeptide(L)' 'MKPTYTNTIERGILTSAYKREIRENIANSKRVTLSKMKSIIDRHHEKVQSQTGTILQVSLFAFALILIIA' A
#
# COMPACT_ATOMS: atom_id res chain seq x y z
N MET A 1 -26.01 -39.59 -30.85
CA MET A 1 -25.44 -39.25 -29.53
C MET A 1 -23.96 -38.97 -29.74
N LYS A 2 -23.51 -37.71 -29.57
CA LYS A 2 -22.11 -37.33 -29.85
C LYS A 2 -21.22 -37.85 -28.70
N PRO A 3 -20.08 -38.50 -28.97
CA PRO A 3 -19.18 -38.93 -27.91
C PRO A 3 -18.57 -37.70 -27.24
N THR A 4 -18.75 -37.59 -25.93
CA THR A 4 -18.06 -36.61 -25.09
C THR A 4 -16.58 -37.00 -25.05
N TYR A 5 -15.78 -36.33 -25.88
CA TYR A 5 -14.32 -36.41 -25.81
C TYR A 5 -13.88 -35.79 -24.48
N THR A 6 -13.61 -36.60 -23.47
CA THR A 6 -12.87 -36.14 -22.30
C THR A 6 -11.46 -35.84 -22.76
N ASN A 7 -11.21 -34.58 -23.11
CA ASN A 7 -9.89 -34.10 -23.52
C ASN A 7 -8.95 -34.20 -22.31
N THR A 8 -8.32 -35.35 -22.13
CA THR A 8 -7.27 -35.63 -21.15
C THR A 8 -5.93 -34.97 -21.51
N ILE A 9 -5.96 -34.00 -22.44
CA ILE A 9 -4.79 -33.26 -22.94
C ILE A 9 -4.92 -31.75 -22.65
N GLU A 10 -5.25 -31.39 -21.40
CA GLU A 10 -4.77 -30.12 -20.82
C GLU A 10 -3.32 -30.31 -20.28
N ARG A 11 -2.47 -31.09 -20.96
CA ARG A 11 -1.05 -31.30 -20.61
C ARG A 11 -0.17 -30.15 -21.09
N GLY A 12 -0.56 -28.93 -20.75
CA GLY A 12 0.32 -27.76 -20.73
C GLY A 12 0.45 -27.27 -19.29
N ILE A 13 1.60 -26.73 -18.90
CA ILE A 13 1.90 -26.24 -17.53
C ILE A 13 0.79 -25.30 -17.00
N LEU A 14 0.06 -24.65 -17.91
CA LEU A 14 -1.06 -23.76 -17.63
C LEU A 14 -2.42 -24.46 -17.72
N THR A 15 -2.73 -25.30 -16.74
CA THR A 15 -4.11 -25.80 -16.54
C THR A 15 -5.04 -24.64 -16.19
N SER A 16 -6.35 -24.80 -16.40
CA SER A 16 -7.35 -23.79 -16.03
C SER A 16 -7.24 -23.35 -14.56
N ALA A 17 -6.96 -24.28 -13.65
CA ALA A 17 -6.67 -24.01 -12.24
C ALA A 17 -5.40 -23.16 -12.05
N TYR A 18 -4.29 -23.55 -12.68
CA TYR A 18 -3.03 -22.81 -12.53
C TYR A 18 -3.10 -21.40 -13.13
N LYS A 19 -3.85 -21.19 -14.22
CA LYS A 19 -4.11 -19.84 -14.76
C LYS A 19 -4.87 -18.95 -13.77
N ARG A 20 -5.78 -19.54 -12.97
CA ARG A 20 -6.51 -18.81 -11.92
C ARG A 20 -5.58 -18.40 -10.78
N GLU A 21 -4.72 -19.30 -10.34
CA GLU A 21 -3.72 -19.02 -9.30
C GLU A 21 -2.76 -17.89 -9.71
N ILE A 22 -2.27 -17.89 -10.96
CA ILE A 22 -1.43 -16.79 -11.48
C ILE A 22 -2.17 -15.46 -11.42
N ARG A 23 -3.44 -15.44 -11.85
CA ARG A 23 -4.27 -14.22 -11.83
C ARG A 23 -4.45 -13.68 -10.43
N GLU A 24 -4.75 -14.56 -9.46
CA GLU A 24 -4.93 -14.21 -8.06
C GLU A 24 -3.62 -13.70 -7.44
N ASN A 25 -2.50 -14.36 -7.70
CA ASN A 25 -1.18 -13.92 -7.23
C ASN A 25 -0.80 -12.54 -7.79
N ILE A 26 -1.06 -12.27 -9.07
CA ILE A 26 -0.84 -10.94 -9.66
C ILE A 26 -1.73 -9.90 -8.99
N ALA A 27 -3.01 -10.19 -8.78
CA ALA A 27 -3.94 -9.28 -8.12
C ALA A 27 -3.52 -8.98 -6.67
N ASN A 28 -3.14 -10.01 -5.90
CA ASN A 28 -2.65 -9.85 -4.53
C ASN A 28 -1.34 -9.07 -4.49
N SER A 29 -0.39 -9.38 -5.36
CA SER A 29 0.90 -8.68 -5.41
C SER A 29 0.71 -7.19 -5.69
N LYS A 30 -0.17 -6.83 -6.63
CA LYS A 30 -0.53 -5.42 -6.89
C LYS A 30 -1.15 -4.74 -5.67
N ARG A 31 -2.10 -5.39 -4.99
CA ARG A 31 -2.72 -4.88 -3.77
C ARG A 31 -1.70 -4.65 -2.65
N VAL A 32 -0.79 -5.59 -2.45
CA VAL A 32 0.28 -5.49 -1.44
C VAL A 32 1.20 -4.31 -1.75
N THR A 33 1.61 -4.13 -3.00
CA THR A 33 2.44 -2.98 -3.40
C THR A 33 1.76 -1.65 -3.13
N LEU A 34 0.48 -1.51 -3.51
CA LEU A 34 -0.29 -0.29 -3.23
C LEU A 34 -0.44 -0.05 -1.73
N SER A 35 -0.72 -1.09 -0.95
CA SER A 35 -0.82 -0.99 0.51
C SER A 35 0.50 -0.57 1.15
N LYS A 36 1.64 -1.07 0.67
CA LYS A 36 2.97 -0.67 1.15
C LYS A 36 3.27 0.79 0.80
N MET A 37 2.92 1.21 -0.41
CA MET A 37 3.12 2.61 -0.81
C MET A 37 2.27 3.55 0.04
N LYS A 38 1.00 3.20 0.30
CA LYS A 38 0.13 3.95 1.21
C LYS A 38 0.75 4.07 2.61
N SER A 39 1.24 2.97 3.19
CA SER A 39 1.81 3.01 4.54
C SER A 39 3.10 3.82 4.64
N ILE A 40 3.92 3.88 3.57
CA ILE A 40 5.09 4.74 3.52
C ILE A 40 4.69 6.22 3.53
N ILE A 41 3.63 6.59 2.81
CA ILE A 41 3.10 7.95 2.76
C ILE A 41 2.51 8.34 4.12
N ASP A 42 1.66 7.49 4.70
CA ASP A 42 1.04 7.76 6.00
C ASP A 42 2.11 7.95 7.09
N ARG A 43 3.14 7.10 7.13
CA ARG A 43 4.26 7.23 8.09
C ARG A 43 5.11 8.48 7.86
N HIS A 44 5.32 8.89 6.60
CA HIS A 44 6.01 10.16 6.32
C HIS A 44 5.19 11.36 6.75
N HIS A 45 3.88 11.34 6.51
CA HIS A 45 2.96 12.39 6.96
C HIS A 45 2.96 12.51 8.48
N GLU A 46 2.87 11.40 9.23
CA GLU A 46 2.95 11.44 10.70
C GLU A 46 4.28 12.02 11.19
N LYS A 47 5.40 11.64 10.57
CA LYS A 47 6.73 12.14 10.96
C LYS A 47 6.90 13.63 10.66
N VAL A 48 6.46 14.07 9.47
CA VAL A 48 6.50 15.48 9.07
C VAL A 48 5.56 16.32 9.93
N GLN A 49 4.34 15.83 10.18
CA GLN A 49 3.37 16.48 11.06
C GLN A 49 3.91 16.62 12.49
N SER A 50 4.56 15.59 13.02
CA SER A 50 5.20 15.64 14.34
C SER A 50 6.31 16.68 14.41
N GLN A 51 7.17 16.76 13.39
CA GLN A 51 8.25 17.76 13.33
C GLN A 51 7.71 19.19 13.18
N THR A 52 6.76 19.41 12.27
CA THR A 52 6.12 20.72 12.08
C THR A 52 5.37 21.17 13.35
N GLY A 53 4.67 20.24 14.02
CA GLY A 53 3.98 20.53 15.29
C GLY A 53 4.93 21.01 16.38
N THR A 54 6.08 20.34 16.55
CA THR A 54 7.10 20.75 17.53
C THR A 54 7.70 22.11 17.18
N ILE A 55 8.04 22.35 15.91
CA ILE A 55 8.59 23.65 15.47
C ILE A 55 7.58 24.77 15.73
N LEU A 56 6.30 24.54 15.43
CA LEU A 56 5.24 25.51 15.65
C LEU A 56 5.03 25.81 17.15
N GLN A 57 5.08 24.79 18.00
CA GLN A 57 4.95 24.96 19.44
C GLN A 57 6.10 25.80 20.02
N VAL A 58 7.34 25.51 19.61
CA VAL A 58 8.52 26.24 20.10
C VAL A 58 8.54 27.67 19.59
N SER A 59 8.21 27.90 18.31
CA SER A 59 8.17 29.25 17.75
C SER A 59 7.07 30.10 18.39
N LEU A 60 5.87 29.54 18.60
CA LEU A 60 4.77 30.23 19.25
C LEU A 60 5.12 30.60 20.71
N PHE A 61 5.79 29.70 21.43
CA PHE A 61 6.26 29.98 22.78
C PHE A 61 7.31 31.10 22.82
N ALA A 62 8.28 31.08 21.89
CA ALA A 62 9.27 32.16 21.79
C ALA A 62 8.63 33.51 21.49
N PHE A 63 7.66 33.56 20.57
CA PHE A 63 6.87 34.77 20.29
C PHE A 63 6.11 35.26 21.53
N ALA A 64 5.49 34.36 22.28
CA ALA A 64 4.80 34.71 23.52
C ALA A 64 5.76 35.33 24.55
N LEU A 65 6.98 34.78 24.70
CA LEU A 65 7.99 35.38 25.58
C LEU A 65 8.41 36.77 25.12
N ILE A 66 8.61 36.98 23.82
CA ILE A 66 8.93 38.31 23.28
C ILE A 66 7.81 39.28 23.61
N LEU A 67 6.54 38.90 23.41
CA LEU A 67 5.38 39.75 23.70
C LEU A 67 5.17 40.05 25.19
N ILE A 68 5.68 39.20 26.09
CA ILE A 68 5.59 39.41 27.54
C ILE A 68 6.75 40.29 28.04
N ILE A 69 7.93 40.18 27.42
CA ILE A 69 9.15 40.87 27.85
C ILE A 69 9.32 42.24 27.18
N ALA A 70 8.87 42.39 25.93
CA ALA A 70 8.87 43.66 25.19
C ALA A 70 7.66 44.53 25.52
#